data_AF-A0AAD6F2V7-F1
#
_entry.id   AF-A0AAD6F2V7-F1
#
_cell.length_a   1.000
_cell.length_b   1.000
_cell.length_c   1.000
_cell.angle_alpha   90.00
_cell.angle_beta   90.00
_cell.angle_gamma   90.00
#
_symmetry.space_group_name_H-M   'P 1'
#
loop_
_entity.id
_entity.type
_entity.pdbx_description
1 polymer ?
#
loop_
_entity_poly.entity_id
_entity_poly.type
_entity_poly.pdbx_seq_one_letter_code
_entity_poly.pdbx_strand_id
1 'polypeptide(L)'
;MLPLKEKDKPVVQKLLSAGCCARCVLRFCCVSVQAAYRKPHQETLKELQAFIGNTENGKSQDSVVAANSTEENNKSHDATVPEPADEPADDPPSKRAKLELSGTEAPSEEDAAEEKLTEEPSVCVVCLGILQELCGTTQAVKIAEKVKAEKYEFETLHSCWLHVKKELREKSMAVDKDDVVQVKEAFKWVLQGLVAKEIGGVAVVARSLFEISVGFTHKETDADCHFLATTCADCFRPTKNKQSVFTRMAVVKALEKISDTKFLTHYACPPAKPTSSCSSQDVQCLHQEVQ
;
A
#
# COMPACT_ATOMS: atom_id res chain seq x y z
N MET A 1 -4.90 -14.79 -0.87
CA MET A 1 -4.27 -14.40 0.41
C MET A 1 -2.84 -13.96 0.18
N LEU A 2 -2.40 -12.92 0.89
CA LEU A 2 -1.01 -12.44 0.87
C LEU A 2 -0.10 -13.44 1.61
N PRO A 3 1.14 -13.68 1.13
CA PRO A 3 2.08 -14.61 1.76
C PRO A 3 2.79 -13.96 2.96
N LEU A 4 2.01 -13.52 3.95
CA LEU A 4 2.46 -12.89 5.20
C LEU A 4 2.34 -13.85 6.37
N LYS A 5 3.18 -13.67 7.39
CA LYS A 5 3.24 -14.49 8.61
C LYS A 5 2.88 -13.65 9.83
N GLU A 6 2.39 -14.25 10.90
CA GLU A 6 2.02 -13.55 12.16
C GLU A 6 3.09 -12.57 12.66
N LYS A 7 4.38 -12.92 12.52
CA LYS A 7 5.51 -12.05 12.87
C LYS A 7 5.57 -10.72 12.09
N ASP A 8 4.92 -10.64 10.94
CA ASP A 8 4.92 -9.46 10.07
C ASP A 8 3.84 -8.45 10.49
N LYS A 9 2.85 -8.84 11.31
CA LYS A 9 1.74 -7.97 11.73
C LYS A 9 2.19 -6.63 12.34
N PRO A 10 3.14 -6.59 13.30
CA PRO A 10 3.57 -5.31 13.88
C PRO A 10 4.22 -4.38 12.84
N VAL A 11 4.95 -4.96 11.88
CA VAL A 11 5.58 -4.23 10.78
C VAL A 11 4.53 -3.67 9.84
N VAL A 12 3.55 -4.50 9.43
CA VAL A 12 2.42 -4.09 8.60
C VAL A 12 1.66 -2.92 9.23
N GLN A 13 1.28 -3.05 10.51
CA GLN A 13 0.57 -2.00 11.22
C GLN A 13 1.38 -0.70 11.26
N LYS A 14 2.66 -0.75 11.67
CA LYS A 14 3.51 0.43 11.78
C LYS A 14 3.72 1.13 10.43
N LEU A 15 3.92 0.37 9.35
CA LEU A 15 4.12 0.93 8.01
C LEU A 15 2.84 1.56 7.46
N LEU A 16 1.68 0.93 7.65
CA LEU A 16 0.39 1.50 7.23
C LEU A 16 0.08 2.80 7.99
N SER A 17 0.25 2.81 9.32
CA SER A 17 0.08 4.02 10.13
C SER A 17 1.06 5.14 9.77
N ALA A 18 2.25 4.80 9.28
CA ALA A 18 3.24 5.76 8.78
C ALA A 18 2.93 6.27 7.35
N GLY A 19 1.86 5.80 6.70
CA GLY A 19 1.48 6.22 5.35
C GLY A 19 2.19 5.46 4.22
N CYS A 20 2.65 4.23 4.45
CA CYS A 20 3.14 3.37 3.37
C CYS A 20 1.99 2.77 2.54
N CYS A 21 2.14 2.74 1.22
CA CYS A 21 1.21 2.00 0.36
C CYS A 21 1.36 0.48 0.53
N ALA A 22 0.32 -0.25 0.12
CA ALA A 22 0.25 -1.70 0.27
C ALA A 22 1.44 -2.44 -0.36
N ARG A 23 1.89 -2.02 -1.55
CA ARG A 23 3.06 -2.62 -2.22
C ARG A 23 4.38 -2.34 -1.48
N CYS A 24 4.54 -1.16 -0.86
CA CYS A 24 5.70 -0.90 0.01
C CYS A 24 5.68 -1.77 1.26
N VAL A 25 4.51 -1.98 1.86
CA VAL A 25 4.38 -2.91 3.00
C VAL A 25 4.85 -4.31 2.62
N LEU A 26 4.43 -4.83 1.47
CA LEU A 26 4.90 -6.14 0.97
C LEU A 26 6.43 -6.20 0.81
N ARG A 27 7.05 -5.11 0.33
CA ARG A 27 8.51 -5.03 0.17
C ARG A 27 9.24 -5.13 1.49
N PHE A 28 8.82 -4.37 2.50
CA PHE A 28 9.42 -4.40 3.83
C PHE A 28 9.12 -5.69 4.60
N CYS A 29 8.03 -6.38 4.26
CA CYS A 29 7.76 -7.75 4.73
C CYS A 29 8.51 -8.82 3.92
N CYS A 30 9.43 -8.43 3.03
CA CYS A 30 10.27 -9.33 2.23
C CYS A 30 9.46 -10.30 1.35
N VAL A 31 8.26 -9.90 0.92
CA VAL A 31 7.43 -10.72 0.03
C VAL A 31 8.02 -10.67 -1.37
N SER A 32 8.57 -11.79 -1.85
CA SER A 32 9.16 -11.92 -3.20
C SER A 32 8.20 -12.50 -4.25
N VAL A 33 6.96 -12.82 -3.86
CA VAL A 33 5.96 -13.38 -4.77
C VAL A 33 5.39 -12.29 -5.66
N GLN A 34 5.82 -12.24 -6.92
CA GLN A 34 5.42 -11.20 -7.90
C GLN A 34 3.90 -11.05 -8.04
N ALA A 35 3.16 -12.16 -8.00
CA ALA A 35 1.70 -12.16 -8.11
C ALA A 35 1.03 -11.32 -7.00
N ALA A 36 1.64 -11.21 -5.82
CA ALA A 36 1.12 -10.36 -4.73
C ALA A 36 1.16 -8.87 -5.10
N TYR A 37 2.12 -8.43 -5.91
CA TYR A 37 2.27 -7.03 -6.32
C TYR A 37 1.36 -6.64 -7.48
N ARG A 38 1.01 -7.61 -8.33
CA ARG A 38 0.15 -7.39 -9.51
C ARG A 38 -1.33 -7.19 -9.19
N LYS A 39 -1.73 -7.49 -7.95
CA LYS A 39 -3.09 -7.21 -7.48
C LYS A 39 -3.39 -5.71 -7.52
N PRO A 40 -4.67 -5.32 -7.70
CA PRO A 40 -5.11 -3.95 -7.52
C PRO A 40 -4.69 -3.42 -6.14
N HIS A 41 -4.33 -2.13 -6.10
CA HIS A 41 -3.83 -1.49 -4.88
C HIS A 41 -4.85 -1.57 -3.73
N GLN A 42 -6.13 -1.30 -4.04
CA GLN A 42 -7.22 -1.32 -3.05
C GLN A 42 -7.47 -2.73 -2.49
N GLU A 43 -7.42 -3.77 -3.31
CA GLU A 43 -7.58 -5.16 -2.85
C GLU A 43 -6.42 -5.58 -1.92
N THR A 44 -5.19 -5.21 -2.30
CA THR A 44 -4.01 -5.49 -1.48
C THR A 44 -4.10 -4.79 -0.13
N LEU A 45 -4.56 -3.53 -0.12
CA LEU A 45 -4.76 -2.77 1.11
C LEU A 45 -5.82 -3.41 2.02
N LYS A 46 -6.96 -3.84 1.45
CA LYS A 46 -8.00 -4.56 2.18
C LYS A 46 -7.49 -5.87 2.78
N GLU A 47 -6.72 -6.65 2.01
CA GLU A 47 -6.10 -7.89 2.53
C GLU A 47 -5.12 -7.61 3.68
N LEU A 48 -4.34 -6.51 3.62
CA LEU A 48 -3.45 -6.11 4.71
C LEU A 48 -4.21 -5.66 5.96
N GLN A 49 -5.30 -4.91 5.79
CA GLN A 49 -6.17 -4.46 6.89
C GLN A 49 -6.86 -5.64 7.58
N ALA A 50 -7.40 -6.58 6.80
CA ALA A 50 -7.96 -7.82 7.35
C ALA A 50 -6.90 -8.66 8.08
N PHE A 51 -5.68 -8.70 7.54
CA PHE A 51 -4.57 -9.42 8.15
C PHE A 51 -4.22 -8.90 9.55
N ILE A 52 -4.22 -7.58 9.77
CA ILE A 52 -3.96 -6.99 11.11
C ILE A 52 -5.18 -7.12 12.06
N GLY A 53 -6.40 -6.98 11.55
CA GLY A 53 -7.65 -7.00 12.33
C GLY A 53 -7.95 -8.33 13.01
N ASN A 54 -7.44 -9.45 12.49
CA ASN A 54 -7.63 -10.79 13.08
C ASN A 54 -6.93 -11.00 14.45
N THR A 55 -6.33 -9.97 15.05
CA THR A 55 -5.58 -10.05 16.30
C THR A 55 -6.42 -9.65 17.53
N GLU A 56 -7.49 -8.87 17.33
CA GLU A 56 -8.25 -8.27 18.45
C GLU A 56 -9.28 -9.23 19.08
N ASN A 57 -9.68 -10.30 18.39
CA ASN A 57 -10.66 -11.28 18.90
C ASN A 57 -10.06 -12.42 19.75
N GLY A 58 -8.76 -12.38 20.07
CA GLY A 58 -8.04 -13.49 20.72
C GLY A 58 -7.61 -13.28 22.17
N LYS A 59 -7.95 -12.14 22.81
CA LYS A 59 -7.51 -11.83 24.18
C LYS A 59 -8.69 -11.40 25.07
N SER A 60 -9.60 -12.32 25.33
CA SER A 60 -10.60 -12.16 26.39
C SER A 60 -11.21 -13.50 26.78
N GLN A 61 -10.38 -14.43 27.27
CA GLN A 61 -10.78 -15.46 28.21
C GLN A 61 -9.52 -16.17 28.71
N ASP A 62 -9.00 -15.71 29.84
CA ASP A 62 -8.59 -16.59 30.96
C ASP A 62 -7.88 -15.74 32.02
N SER A 63 -8.62 -15.38 33.06
CA SER A 63 -8.11 -15.15 34.41
C SER A 63 -9.28 -14.78 35.33
N VAL A 64 -10.02 -15.77 35.85
CA VAL A 64 -10.57 -15.69 37.21
C VAL A 64 -10.62 -17.10 37.84
N VAL A 65 -9.59 -17.37 38.64
CA VAL A 65 -9.58 -18.03 39.96
C VAL A 65 -10.29 -19.38 40.14
N ALA A 66 -9.47 -20.40 40.45
CA ALA A 66 -9.89 -21.69 40.99
C ALA A 66 -9.99 -21.68 42.54
N ALA A 67 -11.07 -22.31 43.00
CA ALA A 67 -11.23 -23.18 44.18
C ALA A 67 -11.06 -22.64 45.61
N ASN A 68 -12.20 -22.62 46.33
CA ASN A 68 -12.51 -23.21 47.66
C ASN A 68 -13.89 -22.64 48.07
N SER A 69 -14.88 -23.30 48.67
CA SER A 69 -15.11 -24.65 49.20
C SER A 69 -16.59 -24.72 49.68
N THR A 70 -17.16 -25.93 49.71
CA THR A 70 -18.23 -26.44 50.62
C THR A 70 -19.71 -25.96 50.55
N GLU A 71 -20.57 -26.94 50.24
CA GLU A 71 -21.78 -27.41 50.97
C GLU A 71 -23.19 -26.79 50.77
N GLU A 72 -24.11 -27.69 50.38
CA GLU A 72 -25.53 -27.89 50.80
C GLU A 72 -26.59 -26.78 50.50
N ASN A 73 -27.90 -27.01 50.35
CA ASN A 73 -28.82 -28.12 50.03
C ASN A 73 -30.25 -27.48 49.99
N ASN A 74 -31.18 -28.04 49.19
CA ASN A 74 -32.66 -28.03 49.32
C ASN A 74 -33.57 -26.76 49.25
N LYS A 75 -34.36 -26.69 48.16
CA LYS A 75 -35.84 -26.93 48.03
C LYS A 75 -36.86 -26.24 48.98
N SER A 76 -37.82 -25.49 48.40
CA SER A 76 -39.32 -25.58 48.53
C SER A 76 -39.99 -24.33 47.90
N HIS A 77 -40.82 -24.42 46.86
CA HIS A 77 -42.26 -24.74 46.75
C HIS A 77 -43.28 -23.65 47.18
N ASP A 78 -44.33 -23.55 46.33
CA ASP A 78 -45.73 -23.12 46.58
C ASP A 78 -46.12 -21.67 46.20
N ALA A 79 -47.30 -21.31 45.66
CA ALA A 79 -48.22 -21.85 44.64
C ALA A 79 -49.33 -20.78 44.37
N THR A 80 -50.05 -20.89 43.24
CA THR A 80 -51.49 -20.51 43.04
C THR A 80 -51.86 -19.07 42.58
N VAL A 81 -52.01 -18.87 41.24
CA VAL A 81 -53.24 -18.64 40.40
C VAL A 81 -54.53 -18.14 41.14
N PRO A 82 -55.49 -17.33 40.59
CA PRO A 82 -55.91 -17.17 39.17
C PRO A 82 -56.27 -15.76 38.63
N GLU A 83 -56.36 -15.73 37.29
CA GLU A 83 -57.17 -14.89 36.36
C GLU A 83 -58.67 -14.71 36.76
N PRO A 84 -59.57 -13.92 36.08
CA PRO A 84 -59.59 -13.64 34.64
C PRO A 84 -60.26 -12.32 34.12
N ALA A 85 -60.26 -12.23 32.78
CA ALA A 85 -61.33 -11.74 31.89
C ALA A 85 -61.53 -10.22 31.71
N ASP A 86 -61.29 -9.71 30.49
CA ASP A 86 -62.33 -9.47 29.45
C ASP A 86 -61.83 -8.48 28.37
N GLU A 87 -61.87 -8.90 27.10
CA GLU A 87 -61.99 -8.03 25.90
C GLU A 87 -63.49 -7.62 25.72
N PRO A 88 -63.98 -6.80 24.74
CA PRO A 88 -63.37 -6.32 23.49
C PRO A 88 -63.76 -4.89 23.01
N ALA A 89 -63.17 -4.50 21.86
CA ALA A 89 -63.66 -3.70 20.71
C ALA A 89 -64.62 -2.49 20.87
N ASP A 90 -64.27 -1.35 20.25
CA ASP A 90 -64.90 -0.80 19.03
C ASP A 90 -64.50 0.68 18.77
N ASP A 91 -64.38 1.03 17.49
CA ASP A 91 -64.08 2.37 16.94
C ASP A 91 -65.37 3.01 16.31
N PRO A 92 -65.33 4.16 15.61
CA PRO A 92 -65.71 5.55 15.97
C PRO A 92 -67.10 5.99 15.41
N PRO A 93 -67.62 7.27 15.54
CA PRO A 93 -67.27 8.38 14.59
C PRO A 93 -67.50 9.87 15.03
N SER A 94 -66.69 10.78 14.45
CA SER A 94 -66.98 12.13 13.87
C SER A 94 -67.83 13.23 14.56
N LYS A 95 -67.26 14.46 14.71
CA LYS A 95 -67.80 15.74 14.15
C LYS A 95 -66.86 16.99 14.29
N ARG A 96 -66.92 17.83 13.24
CA ARG A 96 -66.15 19.02 12.75
C ARG A 96 -66.03 20.29 13.63
N ALA A 97 -64.96 21.08 13.39
CA ALA A 97 -64.94 22.45 12.76
C ALA A 97 -63.49 23.06 12.74
N LYS A 98 -62.88 23.35 11.57
CA LYS A 98 -62.72 24.67 10.85
C LYS A 98 -61.73 25.65 11.56
N LEU A 99 -60.56 26.10 11.03
CA LEU A 99 -60.30 26.96 9.85
C LEU A 99 -58.75 27.19 9.63
N GLU A 100 -58.23 27.03 8.40
CA GLU A 100 -57.15 27.74 7.61
C GLU A 100 -55.82 28.23 8.29
N LEU A 101 -54.59 28.27 7.72
CA LEU A 101 -53.95 27.98 6.42
C LEU A 101 -52.39 28.12 6.56
N SER A 102 -51.64 27.42 5.69
CA SER A 102 -50.28 27.71 5.14
C SER A 102 -49.04 27.04 5.77
N GLY A 103 -48.36 26.20 4.96
CA GLY A 103 -46.97 25.75 5.19
C GLY A 103 -46.68 24.32 4.70
N THR A 104 -46.19 24.21 3.47
CA THR A 104 -45.94 23.02 2.64
C THR A 104 -44.96 21.97 3.21
N GLU A 105 -45.46 20.73 3.28
CA GLU A 105 -44.84 19.41 3.03
C GLU A 105 -43.39 19.11 3.47
N ALA A 106 -43.26 18.19 4.43
CA ALA A 106 -42.19 17.18 4.44
C ALA A 106 -42.75 15.89 3.81
N PRO A 107 -41.88 15.04 3.22
CA PRO A 107 -41.85 13.70 3.80
C PRO A 107 -40.45 13.06 3.93
N SER A 108 -40.38 12.26 4.99
CA SER A 108 -39.69 10.97 5.14
C SER A 108 -38.17 10.91 5.21
N GLU A 109 -37.74 10.45 6.38
CA GLU A 109 -36.54 9.68 6.68
C GLU A 109 -36.44 8.46 5.74
N GLU A 110 -35.30 8.31 5.07
CA GLU A 110 -34.65 7.06 4.60
C GLU A 110 -33.66 7.41 3.49
N ASP A 111 -32.49 7.91 3.89
CA ASP A 111 -31.21 7.57 3.25
C ASP A 111 -30.12 8.21 4.11
N ALA A 112 -29.71 7.50 5.16
CA ALA A 112 -28.40 7.73 5.74
C ALA A 112 -27.40 7.26 4.69
N ALA A 113 -27.10 8.16 3.74
CA ALA A 113 -26.08 7.98 2.74
C ALA A 113 -24.80 7.58 3.48
N GLU A 114 -24.48 6.30 3.35
CA GLU A 114 -23.23 5.69 3.69
C GLU A 114 -22.15 6.60 3.08
N GLU A 115 -21.55 7.47 3.91
CA GLU A 115 -20.41 8.27 3.53
C GLU A 115 -19.30 7.27 3.22
N LYS A 116 -19.26 6.87 1.95
CA LYS A 116 -18.18 6.14 1.36
C LYS A 116 -16.98 7.04 1.53
N LEU A 117 -16.17 6.77 2.55
CA LEU A 117 -14.79 7.23 2.67
C LEU A 117 -14.00 6.66 1.48
N THR A 118 -14.28 7.17 0.29
CA THR A 118 -13.31 7.21 -0.79
C THR A 118 -12.34 8.35 -0.47
N GLU A 119 -11.61 8.20 0.64
CA GLU A 119 -10.37 8.94 0.79
C GLU A 119 -9.47 8.47 -0.35
N GLU A 120 -9.21 9.36 -1.29
CA GLU A 120 -8.19 9.17 -2.32
C GLU A 120 -6.91 8.68 -1.64
N PRO A 121 -6.33 7.55 -2.08
CA PRO A 121 -5.22 6.92 -1.38
C PRO A 121 -4.05 7.91 -1.33
N SER A 122 -3.70 8.34 -0.12
CA SER A 122 -2.65 9.33 0.04
C SER A 122 -1.30 8.85 -0.51
N VAL A 123 -0.46 9.81 -0.93
CA VAL A 123 0.84 9.51 -1.53
C VAL A 123 1.73 8.80 -0.51
N CYS A 124 2.27 7.66 -0.94
CA CYS A 124 3.13 6.81 -0.11
C CYS A 124 4.41 7.54 0.30
N VAL A 125 4.68 7.60 1.60
CA VAL A 125 5.88 8.27 2.16
C VAL A 125 7.22 7.64 1.76
N VAL A 126 7.19 6.39 1.25
CA VAL A 126 8.41 5.65 0.87
C VAL A 126 8.67 5.65 -0.63
N CYS A 127 7.64 5.42 -1.44
CA CYS A 127 7.80 5.32 -2.89
C CYS A 127 7.31 6.53 -3.65
N LEU A 128 6.72 7.52 -2.96
CA LEU A 128 6.30 8.78 -3.53
C LEU A 128 5.40 8.57 -4.77
N GLY A 129 4.45 7.64 -4.67
CA GLY A 129 3.53 7.29 -5.76
C GLY A 129 4.03 6.27 -6.80
N ILE A 130 5.32 5.91 -6.83
CA ILE A 130 5.89 4.99 -7.83
C ILE A 130 5.17 3.64 -7.87
N LEU A 131 4.85 3.07 -6.70
CA LEU A 131 4.16 1.79 -6.59
C LEU A 131 2.65 1.92 -6.36
N GLN A 132 2.07 3.09 -6.66
CA GLN A 132 0.64 3.38 -6.60
C GLN A 132 0.11 3.58 -8.03
N GLU A 133 -0.19 4.82 -8.41
CA GLU A 133 -0.67 5.27 -9.72
C GLU A 133 0.36 5.03 -10.84
N LEU A 134 1.64 5.31 -10.55
CA LEU A 134 2.71 5.34 -11.56
C LEU A 134 3.17 3.95 -12.03
N CYS A 135 2.67 2.88 -11.44
CA CYS A 135 2.88 1.52 -11.95
C CYS A 135 1.58 0.85 -12.39
N GLY A 136 0.51 1.63 -12.59
CA GLY A 136 -0.79 1.16 -13.04
C GLY A 136 -0.95 1.15 -14.56
N THR A 137 -2.15 0.77 -15.01
CA THR A 137 -2.51 0.67 -16.43
C THR A 137 -2.32 1.98 -17.18
N THR A 138 -2.70 3.12 -16.59
CA THR A 138 -2.55 4.45 -17.22
C THR A 138 -1.10 4.74 -17.60
N GLN A 139 -0.13 4.42 -16.73
CA GLN A 139 1.27 4.59 -17.06
C GLN A 139 1.73 3.59 -18.13
N ALA A 140 1.26 2.34 -18.06
CA ALA A 140 1.59 1.32 -19.05
C ALA A 140 1.12 1.71 -20.47
N VAL A 141 -0.09 2.27 -20.59
CA VAL A 141 -0.64 2.79 -21.84
C VAL A 141 0.25 3.92 -22.38
N LYS A 142 0.60 4.92 -21.55
CA LYS A 142 1.48 6.02 -21.97
C LYS A 142 2.84 5.52 -22.48
N ILE A 143 3.42 4.54 -21.81
CA ILE A 143 4.68 3.91 -22.24
C ILE A 143 4.48 3.18 -23.57
N ALA A 144 3.42 2.39 -23.69
CA ALA A 144 3.13 1.64 -24.91
C ALA A 144 2.86 2.56 -26.11
N GLU A 145 2.14 3.66 -25.92
CA GLU A 145 1.92 4.67 -26.96
C GLU A 145 3.23 5.30 -27.43
N LYS A 146 4.11 5.65 -26.49
CA LYS A 146 5.47 6.15 -26.80
C LYS A 146 6.28 5.12 -27.59
N VAL A 147 6.31 3.87 -27.14
CA VAL A 147 7.01 2.77 -27.84
C VAL A 147 6.47 2.57 -29.26
N LYS A 148 5.14 2.57 -29.44
CA LYS A 148 4.50 2.42 -30.76
C LYS A 148 4.79 3.62 -31.68
N ALA A 149 4.89 4.83 -31.13
CA ALA A 149 5.20 6.03 -31.89
C ALA A 149 6.62 6.03 -32.48
N GLU A 150 7.57 5.36 -31.81
CA GLU A 150 8.94 5.20 -32.28
C GLU A 150 9.09 4.19 -33.43
N LYS A 151 8.06 3.35 -33.68
CA LYS A 151 7.99 2.42 -34.82
C LYS A 151 9.19 1.44 -34.92
N TYR A 152 9.79 1.06 -33.80
CA TYR A 152 10.80 0.01 -33.77
C TYR A 152 10.16 -1.35 -34.10
N GLU A 153 10.87 -2.17 -34.88
CA GLU A 153 10.56 -3.60 -35.03
C GLU A 153 11.26 -4.38 -33.92
N PHE A 154 10.50 -5.03 -33.04
CA PHE A 154 11.05 -5.89 -31.99
C PHE A 154 10.09 -7.03 -31.66
N GLU A 155 10.63 -8.23 -31.47
CA GLU A 155 9.85 -9.42 -31.11
C GLU A 155 9.81 -9.69 -29.61
N THR A 156 10.67 -9.02 -28.84
CA THR A 156 10.79 -9.22 -27.39
C THR A 156 11.12 -7.92 -26.66
N LEU A 157 10.66 -7.78 -25.41
CA LEU A 157 11.06 -6.68 -24.52
C LEU A 157 12.13 -7.13 -23.53
N HIS A 158 13.02 -6.22 -23.14
CA HIS A 158 14.00 -6.51 -22.10
C HIS A 158 13.35 -6.44 -20.72
N SER A 159 13.20 -7.59 -20.06
CA SER A 159 13.19 -7.62 -18.60
C SER A 159 14.63 -7.49 -18.15
N CYS A 160 14.97 -6.41 -17.45
CA CYS A 160 16.22 -6.36 -16.71
C CYS A 160 16.17 -7.35 -15.52
N TRP A 161 16.21 -8.66 -15.81
CA TRP A 161 16.32 -9.77 -14.88
C TRP A 161 17.59 -10.57 -15.19
N LEU A 162 18.70 -10.18 -14.56
CA LEU A 162 19.77 -11.08 -14.17
C LEU A 162 20.39 -10.57 -12.86
N HIS A 163 20.59 -11.50 -11.92
CA HIS A 163 21.26 -11.40 -10.60
C HIS A 163 20.45 -10.93 -9.37
N VAL A 164 19.60 -11.83 -8.85
CA VAL A 164 19.66 -12.28 -7.44
C VAL A 164 19.28 -13.76 -7.41
N LYS A 165 20.22 -14.66 -7.68
CA LYS A 165 20.05 -16.10 -7.39
C LYS A 165 21.29 -16.57 -6.65
N LYS A 166 21.05 -17.22 -5.51
CA LYS A 166 21.96 -18.10 -4.77
C LYS A 166 22.99 -17.39 -3.88
N GLU A 167 22.52 -16.92 -2.72
CA GLU A 167 23.03 -17.29 -1.39
C GLU A 167 22.24 -16.50 -0.34
N LEU A 168 21.37 -17.16 0.42
CA LEU A 168 21.25 -16.79 1.82
C LEU A 168 20.81 -18.00 2.64
N ARG A 169 21.78 -18.40 3.46
CA ARG A 169 21.76 -19.48 4.41
C ARG A 169 21.06 -18.99 5.68
N GLU A 170 20.22 -19.88 6.21
CA GLU A 170 19.73 -20.05 7.57
C GLU A 170 19.82 -18.90 8.60
N LYS A 171 18.60 -18.54 9.09
CA LYS A 171 18.24 -18.16 10.47
C LYS A 171 19.02 -17.01 11.15
N SER A 172 18.39 -15.82 11.24
CA SER A 172 18.06 -15.14 12.50
C SER A 172 17.22 -13.87 12.22
N MET A 173 16.58 -13.30 13.24
CA MET A 173 15.54 -12.25 13.19
C MET A 173 16.02 -10.81 12.83
N ALA A 174 17.09 -10.66 12.05
CA ALA A 174 17.48 -9.37 11.48
C ALA A 174 17.09 -9.35 10.01
N VAL A 175 16.17 -8.47 9.61
CA VAL A 175 15.90 -8.20 8.20
C VAL A 175 17.12 -7.42 7.69
N ASP A 176 17.91 -8.02 6.80
CA ASP A 176 18.99 -7.31 6.13
C ASP A 176 18.39 -6.32 5.11
N LYS A 177 19.09 -5.22 4.83
CA LYS A 177 18.73 -4.29 3.76
C LYS A 177 18.59 -5.01 2.41
N ASP A 178 19.32 -6.10 2.21
CA ASP A 178 19.27 -6.92 1.00
C ASP A 178 18.04 -7.85 0.92
N ASP A 179 17.35 -8.09 2.03
CA ASP A 179 16.11 -8.88 2.04
C ASP A 179 14.89 -8.06 1.57
N VAL A 180 14.99 -6.73 1.63
CA VAL A 180 13.91 -5.82 1.24
C VAL A 180 13.86 -5.69 -0.29
N VAL A 181 12.74 -6.09 -0.87
CA VAL A 181 12.49 -5.94 -2.31
C VAL A 181 12.66 -4.48 -2.73
N GLN A 182 13.51 -4.22 -3.73
CA GLN A 182 13.80 -2.86 -4.18
C GLN A 182 12.59 -2.24 -4.90
N VAL A 183 12.39 -0.91 -4.79
CA VAL A 183 11.32 -0.19 -5.51
C VAL A 183 11.36 -0.53 -7.00
N LYS A 184 12.56 -0.48 -7.60
CA LYS A 184 12.80 -0.75 -9.03
C LYS A 184 12.34 -2.16 -9.43
N GLU A 185 12.52 -3.13 -8.55
CA GLU A 185 12.17 -4.52 -8.82
C GLU A 185 10.65 -4.73 -8.72
N ALA A 186 10.03 -4.30 -7.62
CA ALA A 186 8.58 -4.35 -7.46
C ALA A 186 7.86 -3.59 -8.60
N PHE A 187 8.39 -2.44 -9.01
CA PHE A 187 7.86 -1.66 -10.12
C PHE A 187 7.85 -2.47 -11.42
N LYS A 188 8.96 -3.16 -11.75
CA LYS A 188 9.03 -4.03 -12.93
C LYS A 188 8.01 -5.17 -12.84
N TRP A 189 7.89 -5.84 -11.69
CA TRP A 189 6.96 -6.96 -11.53
C TRP A 189 5.52 -6.61 -11.85
N VAL A 190 5.11 -5.37 -11.57
CA VAL A 190 3.79 -4.83 -11.90
C VAL A 190 3.76 -4.34 -13.35
N LEU A 191 4.62 -3.39 -13.69
CA LEU A 191 4.50 -2.64 -14.94
C LEU A 191 4.86 -3.46 -16.18
N GLN A 192 5.84 -4.35 -16.08
CA GLN A 192 6.36 -5.13 -17.22
C GLN A 192 5.25 -5.93 -17.93
N GLY A 193 4.39 -6.61 -17.16
CA GLY A 193 3.29 -7.38 -17.72
C GLY A 193 2.22 -6.51 -18.36
N LEU A 194 1.97 -5.33 -17.80
CA LEU A 194 1.01 -4.36 -18.35
C LEU A 194 1.52 -3.79 -19.68
N VAL A 195 2.78 -3.33 -19.72
CA VAL A 195 3.37 -2.78 -20.96
C VAL A 195 3.43 -3.84 -22.04
N ALA A 196 3.86 -5.07 -21.72
CA ALA A 196 3.88 -6.18 -22.68
C ALA A 196 2.50 -6.48 -23.27
N LYS A 197 1.45 -6.45 -22.44
CA LYS A 197 0.07 -6.59 -22.90
C LYS A 197 -0.34 -5.44 -23.84
N GLU A 198 -0.04 -4.20 -23.48
CA GLU A 198 -0.44 -3.01 -24.25
C GLU A 198 0.25 -2.91 -25.62
N ILE A 199 1.47 -3.44 -25.77
CA ILE A 199 2.21 -3.44 -27.04
C ILE A 199 1.94 -4.68 -27.91
N GLY A 200 0.88 -5.45 -27.61
CA GLY A 200 0.47 -6.59 -28.45
C GLY A 200 0.91 -7.96 -27.93
N GLY A 201 1.20 -8.09 -26.63
CA GLY A 201 1.52 -9.38 -26.01
C GLY A 201 2.95 -9.87 -26.25
N VAL A 202 3.87 -8.94 -26.50
CA VAL A 202 5.28 -9.23 -26.77
C VAL A 202 5.92 -10.00 -25.62
N ALA A 203 6.68 -11.05 -25.93
CA ALA A 203 7.37 -11.85 -24.91
C ALA A 203 8.43 -11.00 -24.21
N VAL A 204 8.48 -11.07 -22.88
CA VAL A 204 9.51 -10.35 -22.12
C VAL A 204 10.64 -11.30 -21.76
N VAL A 205 11.84 -11.00 -22.25
CA VAL A 205 13.03 -11.85 -22.12
C VAL A 205 14.13 -11.14 -21.37
N ALA A 206 15.04 -11.91 -20.75
CA ALA A 206 16.14 -11.36 -19.96
C ALA A 206 17.23 -10.67 -20.80
N ARG A 207 17.23 -10.86 -22.13
CA ARG A 207 18.24 -10.32 -23.06
C ARG A 207 17.55 -9.93 -24.38
N SER A 208 16.76 -8.86 -24.35
CA SER A 208 16.23 -8.27 -25.58
C SER A 208 17.17 -7.15 -26.02
N LEU A 209 17.24 -6.94 -27.33
CA LEU A 209 17.94 -5.81 -27.93
C LEU A 209 17.16 -4.50 -27.76
N PHE A 210 15.91 -4.56 -27.33
CA PHE A 210 15.06 -3.40 -27.13
C PHE A 210 14.87 -3.07 -25.64
N GLU A 211 15.36 -1.89 -25.25
CA GLU A 211 15.30 -1.34 -23.90
C GLU A 211 14.28 -0.20 -23.82
N ILE A 212 13.43 -0.25 -22.80
CA ILE A 212 12.53 0.84 -22.40
C ILE A 212 13.03 1.39 -21.07
N SER A 213 13.46 2.65 -21.06
CA SER A 213 13.88 3.36 -19.86
C SER A 213 12.78 4.32 -19.39
N VAL A 214 12.45 4.24 -18.09
CA VAL A 214 11.45 5.10 -17.43
C VAL A 214 12.12 5.80 -16.26
N GLY A 215 12.07 7.14 -16.26
CA GLY A 215 12.60 7.98 -15.19
C GLY A 215 11.47 8.61 -14.36
N PHE A 216 11.75 8.90 -13.09
CA PHE A 216 10.84 9.63 -12.20
C PHE A 216 11.60 10.75 -11.50
N THR A 217 10.93 11.86 -11.21
CA THR A 217 11.44 12.94 -10.37
C THR A 217 10.43 13.29 -9.28
N HIS A 218 10.92 13.74 -8.13
CA HIS A 218 10.08 14.30 -7.09
C HIS A 218 10.68 15.63 -6.62
N LYS A 219 9.99 16.73 -6.91
CA LYS A 219 10.55 18.09 -6.74
C LYS A 219 10.77 18.43 -5.26
N GLU A 220 9.87 18.02 -4.38
CA GLU A 220 9.91 18.37 -2.95
C GLU A 220 11.15 17.78 -2.24
N THR A 221 11.63 16.62 -2.70
CA THR A 221 12.76 15.90 -2.09
C THR A 221 14.07 16.07 -2.86
N ASP A 222 14.12 16.94 -3.87
CA ASP A 222 15.36 17.20 -4.62
C ASP A 222 16.43 17.86 -3.73
N ALA A 223 15.98 18.69 -2.78
CA ALA A 223 16.83 19.31 -1.77
C ALA A 223 17.52 18.28 -0.84
N ASP A 224 16.94 17.09 -0.65
CA ASP A 224 17.50 16.07 0.24
C ASP A 224 18.90 15.63 -0.22
N CYS A 225 19.13 15.59 -1.53
CA CYS A 225 20.43 15.24 -2.08
C CYS A 225 21.53 16.25 -1.71
N HIS A 226 21.17 17.52 -1.53
CA HIS A 226 22.10 18.60 -1.20
C HIS A 226 22.62 18.49 0.25
N PHE A 227 21.76 18.08 1.19
CA PHE A 227 22.18 17.80 2.56
C PHE A 227 23.21 16.65 2.60
N LEU A 228 22.95 15.56 1.88
CA LEU A 228 23.87 14.43 1.81
C LEU A 228 25.20 14.81 1.16
N ALA A 229 25.19 15.66 0.14
CA ALA A 229 26.42 16.19 -0.45
C ALA A 229 27.21 17.08 0.50
N THR A 230 26.53 17.84 1.37
CA THR A 230 27.19 18.66 2.40
C THR A 230 27.80 17.77 3.48
N THR A 231 27.11 16.70 3.87
CA THR A 231 27.52 15.82 4.97
C THR A 231 28.53 14.74 4.56
N CYS A 232 28.47 14.24 3.30
CA CYS A 232 29.41 13.30 2.69
C CYS A 232 29.94 13.84 1.35
N ALA A 233 30.67 14.96 1.34
CA ALA A 233 31.15 15.58 0.11
C ALA A 233 32.04 14.63 -0.75
N ASP A 234 32.76 13.71 -0.11
CA ASP A 234 33.56 12.69 -0.79
C ASP A 234 32.72 11.69 -1.60
N CYS A 235 31.45 11.49 -1.24
CA CYS A 235 30.51 10.63 -1.96
C CYS A 235 30.03 11.25 -3.30
N PHE A 236 30.00 12.58 -3.42
CA PHE A 236 29.35 13.31 -4.52
C PHE A 236 30.35 14.08 -5.40
N ARG A 237 31.47 13.45 -5.76
CA ARG A 237 32.51 14.10 -6.57
C ARG A 237 32.10 14.26 -8.04
N PRO A 238 32.30 15.44 -8.65
CA PRO A 238 32.16 15.63 -10.10
C PRO A 238 33.08 14.69 -10.87
N THR A 239 32.52 13.95 -11.83
CA THR A 239 33.28 13.19 -12.82
C THR A 239 33.17 13.88 -14.17
N LYS A 240 34.27 13.91 -14.95
CA LYS A 240 34.39 14.69 -16.21
C LYS A 240 33.27 14.47 -17.25
N ASN A 241 32.49 13.39 -17.14
CA ASN A 241 31.49 12.99 -18.13
C ASN A 241 30.04 12.86 -17.59
N LYS A 242 29.73 13.36 -16.38
CA LYS A 242 28.36 13.28 -15.83
C LYS A 242 27.75 14.66 -15.64
N GLN A 243 26.53 14.83 -16.13
CA GLN A 243 25.74 16.07 -15.98
C GLN A 243 25.29 16.31 -14.53
N SER A 244 25.24 15.26 -13.69
CA SER A 244 24.88 15.38 -12.27
C SER A 244 25.74 14.48 -11.39
N VAL A 245 26.11 14.99 -10.21
CA VAL A 245 26.78 14.23 -9.14
C VAL A 245 25.82 13.43 -8.29
N PHE A 246 24.52 13.78 -8.32
CA PHE A 246 23.47 13.17 -7.53
C PHE A 246 22.97 11.88 -8.19
N THR A 247 23.80 10.85 -8.14
CA THR A 247 23.43 9.51 -8.60
C THR A 247 22.88 8.67 -7.45
N ARG A 248 21.96 7.73 -7.74
CA ARG A 248 21.47 6.76 -6.73
C ARG A 248 22.64 6.09 -5.98
N MET A 249 23.68 5.71 -6.71
CA MET A 249 24.86 5.06 -6.12
C MET A 249 25.61 5.98 -5.15
N ALA A 250 25.76 7.28 -5.48
CA ALA A 250 26.38 8.25 -4.58
C ALA A 250 25.54 8.45 -3.30
N VAL A 251 24.21 8.51 -3.44
CA VAL A 251 23.28 8.59 -2.30
C VAL A 251 23.38 7.35 -1.42
N VAL A 252 23.35 6.14 -1.99
CA VAL A 252 23.50 4.89 -1.22
C VAL A 252 24.82 4.88 -0.44
N LYS A 253 25.94 5.23 -1.09
CA LYS A 253 27.24 5.33 -0.41
C LYS A 253 27.27 6.37 0.71
N ALA A 254 26.55 7.48 0.54
CA ALA A 254 26.43 8.50 1.58
C ALA A 254 25.60 8.00 2.77
N LEU A 255 24.50 7.29 2.50
CA LEU A 255 23.65 6.68 3.53
C LEU A 255 24.35 5.54 4.30
N GLU A 256 25.32 4.87 3.68
CA GLU A 256 26.17 3.87 4.36
C GLU A 256 27.21 4.50 5.29
N LYS A 257 27.62 5.74 5.03
CA LYS A 257 28.68 6.44 5.77
C LYS A 257 28.16 7.39 6.84
N ILE A 258 26.98 7.98 6.64
CA ILE A 258 26.39 8.91 7.60
C ILE A 258 25.97 8.16 8.87
N SER A 259 26.30 8.73 10.03
CA SER A 259 25.83 8.19 11.32
C SER A 259 24.34 8.44 11.51
N ASP A 260 23.64 7.51 12.18
CA ASP A 260 22.21 7.63 12.50
C ASP A 260 21.86 8.96 13.19
N THR A 261 22.66 9.41 14.15
CA THR A 261 22.41 10.69 14.88
C THR A 261 22.38 11.89 13.93
N LYS A 262 23.34 11.98 13.00
CA LYS A 262 23.38 13.06 11.99
C LYS A 262 22.21 12.95 11.02
N PHE A 263 21.86 11.73 10.61
CA PHE A 263 20.73 11.50 9.72
C PHE A 263 19.40 11.94 10.37
N LEU A 264 19.15 11.51 11.61
CA LEU A 264 17.93 11.82 12.36
C LEU A 264 17.83 13.28 12.82
N THR A 265 18.93 14.04 12.80
CA THR A 265 18.89 15.49 13.03
C THR A 265 18.24 16.23 11.86
N HIS A 266 18.36 15.70 10.64
CA HIS A 266 17.88 16.35 9.42
C HIS A 266 16.62 15.70 8.84
N TYR A 267 16.46 14.38 8.98
CA TYR A 267 15.34 13.63 8.41
C TYR A 267 14.45 13.03 9.50
N ALA A 268 13.16 13.25 9.36
CA ALA A 268 12.15 12.61 10.19
C ALA A 268 12.15 11.08 9.98
N CYS A 269 11.94 10.34 11.07
CA CYS A 269 11.77 8.89 11.03
C CYS A 269 10.54 8.50 11.88
N PRO A 270 9.43 8.06 11.25
CA PRO A 270 9.24 7.83 9.82
C PRO A 270 9.26 9.12 8.97
N PRO A 271 9.48 9.02 7.64
CA PRO A 271 9.43 10.17 6.75
C PRO A 271 8.09 10.90 6.83
N ALA A 272 8.13 12.23 6.68
CA ALA A 272 6.93 13.05 6.63
C ALA A 272 6.07 12.69 5.40
N LYS A 273 4.76 12.93 5.52
CA LYS A 273 3.82 12.72 4.42
C LYS A 273 4.12 13.71 3.28
N PRO A 274 4.40 13.23 2.05
CA PRO A 274 4.65 14.12 0.92
C PRO A 274 3.37 14.80 0.47
N THR A 275 3.49 16.00 -0.12
CA THR A 275 2.32 16.74 -0.62
C THR A 275 1.98 16.38 -2.07
N SER A 276 2.92 15.79 -2.81
CA SER A 276 2.71 15.34 -4.18
C SER A 276 3.37 13.99 -4.49
N SER A 277 2.95 13.37 -5.59
CA SER A 277 3.56 12.17 -6.13
C SER A 277 4.77 12.53 -7.01
N CYS A 278 5.65 11.56 -7.26
CA CYS A 278 6.61 11.65 -8.35
C CYS A 278 5.92 12.00 -9.68
N SER A 279 6.64 12.72 -10.53
CA SER A 279 6.30 12.93 -11.93
C SER A 279 7.11 11.97 -12.81
N SER A 280 6.45 11.34 -13.78
CA SER A 280 7.13 10.58 -14.84
C SER A 280 7.95 11.54 -15.69
N GLN A 281 9.21 11.17 -15.96
CA GLN A 281 10.00 11.77 -17.03
C GLN A 281 9.60 11.15 -18.38
N ASP A 282 10.21 11.64 -19.46
CA ASP A 282 10.00 11.09 -20.79
C ASP A 282 10.48 9.63 -20.87
N VAL A 283 9.78 8.84 -21.68
CA VAL A 283 10.07 7.42 -21.88
C VAL A 283 11.09 7.32 -23.01
N GLN A 284 12.24 6.71 -22.73
CA GLN A 284 13.29 6.50 -23.74
C GLN A 284 13.23 5.06 -24.23
N CYS A 285 13.27 4.89 -25.56
CA CYS A 285 13.36 3.59 -26.20
C CYS A 285 14.72 3.48 -26.90
N LEU A 286 15.45 2.39 -26.66
CA LEU A 286 16.75 2.14 -27.28
C LEU A 286 16.73 0.75 -27.91
N HIS A 287 17.08 0.66 -29.20
CA HIS A 287 17.37 -0.60 -29.85
C HIS A 287 18.89 -0.76 -29.99
N GLN A 288 19.46 -1.80 -29.40
CA GLN A 288 20.88 -2.13 -29.59
C GLN A 288 21.09 -2.59 -31.04
N GLU A 289 22.19 -2.13 -31.65
CA GLU A 289 22.57 -2.55 -32.99
C GLU A 289 22.79 -4.07 -33.03
N VAL A 290 22.24 -4.71 -34.05
CA VAL A 290 22.50 -6.13 -34.34
C VAL A 290 23.92 -6.22 -34.89
N GLN A 291 24.85 -6.79 -34.11
CA GLN A 291 26.19 -7.16 -34.60
C GLN A 291 26.14 -8.44 -35.42
#